data_AF-A0A3D8YIP9-F1
#
_entry.id   AF-A0A3D8YIP9-F1
#
_cell.length_a   1.000
_cell.length_b   1.000
_cell.length_c   1.000
_cell.angle_alpha   90.00
_cell.angle_beta   90.00
_cell.angle_gamma   90.00
#
_symmetry.space_group_name_H-M   'P 1'
#
loop_
_entity.id
_entity.type
_entity.pdbx_description
1 polymer ?
#
loop_
_entity_poly.entity_id
_entity_poly.type
_entity_poly.pdbx_seq_one_letter_code
_entity_poly.pdbx_strand_id
1 'polypeptide(L)'
;ILKGMDKKRKKGKINFLEYLFEFLDSYDFSTTISHQQKSKNALINASVLGLIFEKINGYKDGSFYTPGHITMYMSKKAIRTTIVEKINEHLGWSCNSIEDIKFQIRNIEVAKKVSKAIDNLKICDPAVGSGHFLVSILNEIIALKSELNVLFDNDGNYIGNLIQCYVINDELIIQDMLGNNFIYQAGNKLSEQIQKAIFDMKRHILENSLFGVDINPSSVNICRLRLWIELLKSSYYYEDKVIQKQVLTTLPNIDINIKVGDSLLYKFDINY
;
A
#
# COMPACT_ATOMS: atom_id res chain seq x y z
N ILE A 1 -12.56 -11.94 -17.14
CA ILE A 1 -13.82 -12.72 -17.10
C ILE A 1 -13.45 -14.19 -17.09
N LEU A 2 -13.63 -14.83 -15.94
CA LEU A 2 -13.36 -16.25 -15.75
C LEU A 2 -14.10 -17.09 -16.79
N LYS A 3 -13.37 -18.04 -17.39
CA LYS A 3 -13.92 -19.03 -18.30
C LYS A 3 -14.07 -20.34 -17.53
N GLY A 4 -15.20 -21.02 -17.68
CA GLY A 4 -15.36 -22.38 -17.16
C GLY A 4 -14.39 -23.36 -17.82
N MET A 5 -14.36 -24.61 -17.34
CA MET A 5 -13.58 -25.69 -17.94
C MET A 5 -13.93 -25.91 -19.43
N ASP A 6 -15.10 -25.46 -19.86
CA ASP A 6 -15.61 -25.46 -21.22
C ASP A 6 -15.16 -24.24 -22.08
N LYS A 7 -14.26 -23.39 -21.55
CA LYS A 7 -13.80 -22.12 -22.14
C LYS A 7 -14.90 -21.08 -22.39
N LYS A 8 -16.13 -21.28 -21.89
CA LYS A 8 -17.21 -20.30 -22.00
C LYS A 8 -17.18 -19.34 -20.81
N ARG A 9 -17.61 -18.09 -21.03
CA ARG A 9 -17.78 -17.12 -19.93
C ARG A 9 -18.81 -17.67 -18.96
N LYS A 10 -18.46 -17.83 -17.68
CA LYS A 10 -19.44 -18.16 -16.64
C LYS A 10 -20.51 -17.06 -16.60
N LYS A 11 -21.80 -17.45 -16.64
CA LYS A 11 -22.96 -16.56 -16.53
C LYS A 11 -23.75 -16.94 -15.27
N GLY A 12 -24.07 -15.96 -14.42
CA GLY A 12 -24.83 -16.15 -13.18
C GLY A 12 -24.47 -15.09 -12.11
N LYS A 13 -25.29 -14.97 -11.05
CA LYS A 13 -24.90 -14.23 -9.83
C LYS A 13 -23.92 -15.10 -9.05
N ILE A 14 -22.62 -14.90 -9.26
CA ILE A 14 -21.57 -15.55 -8.48
C ILE A 14 -21.35 -14.70 -7.21
N ASN A 15 -21.14 -15.34 -6.07
CA ASN A 15 -20.72 -14.64 -4.86
C ASN A 15 -19.40 -13.91 -5.13
N PHE A 16 -19.30 -12.62 -4.78
CA PHE A 16 -18.11 -11.82 -5.06
C PHE A 16 -16.82 -12.48 -4.55
N LEU A 17 -16.85 -13.09 -3.36
CA LEU A 17 -15.70 -13.79 -2.79
C LEU A 17 -15.31 -15.02 -3.61
N GLU A 18 -16.30 -15.78 -4.09
CA GLU A 18 -16.07 -16.97 -4.93
C GLU A 18 -15.50 -16.58 -6.30
N TYR A 19 -16.04 -15.53 -6.93
CA TYR A 19 -15.47 -14.98 -8.16
C TYR A 19 -14.05 -14.46 -7.94
N LEU A 20 -13.79 -13.79 -6.82
CA LEU A 20 -12.48 -13.27 -6.46
C LEU A 20 -11.46 -14.40 -6.30
N PHE A 21 -11.78 -15.45 -5.53
CA PHE A 21 -10.87 -16.58 -5.34
C PHE A 21 -10.62 -17.34 -6.65
N GLU A 22 -11.66 -17.65 -7.42
CA GLU A 22 -11.46 -18.27 -8.74
C GLU A 22 -10.61 -17.39 -9.68
N PHE A 23 -10.76 -16.08 -9.57
CA PHE A 23 -9.97 -15.12 -10.32
C PHE A 23 -8.52 -15.16 -9.88
N LEU A 24 -8.23 -15.01 -8.59
CA LEU A 24 -6.87 -15.06 -8.04
C LEU A 24 -6.18 -16.40 -8.35
N ASP A 25 -6.88 -17.52 -8.18
CA ASP A 25 -6.36 -18.87 -8.48
C ASP A 25 -5.99 -19.07 -9.96
N SER A 26 -6.57 -18.26 -10.86
CA SER A 26 -6.27 -18.32 -12.29
C SER A 26 -5.00 -17.56 -12.70
N TYR A 27 -4.32 -16.87 -11.77
CA TYR A 27 -3.12 -16.05 -12.05
C TYR A 27 -1.93 -16.37 -11.13
N ASP A 28 -0.73 -16.14 -11.66
CA ASP A 28 0.53 -16.27 -10.93
C ASP A 28 0.99 -14.87 -10.48
N PHE A 29 1.18 -14.69 -9.17
CA PHE A 29 1.46 -13.41 -8.51
C PHE A 29 2.95 -13.20 -8.18
N SER A 30 3.85 -14.02 -8.72
CA SER A 30 5.28 -13.92 -8.44
C SER A 30 5.87 -12.57 -8.91
N THR A 31 6.40 -11.76 -7.99
CA THR A 31 7.07 -10.48 -8.31
C THR A 31 8.50 -10.64 -8.83
N THR A 32 9.00 -11.87 -8.95
CA THR A 32 10.36 -12.12 -9.43
C THR A 32 10.38 -12.09 -10.95
N ILE A 33 10.80 -10.96 -11.52
CA ILE A 33 11.46 -10.96 -12.83
C ILE A 33 12.84 -11.61 -12.64
N SER A 34 12.86 -12.91 -12.37
CA SER A 34 14.06 -13.71 -12.57
C SER A 34 14.16 -13.94 -14.08
N HIS A 35 15.28 -13.56 -14.67
CA HIS A 35 15.51 -13.58 -16.11
C HIS A 35 15.44 -14.97 -16.78
N GLN A 36 14.96 -16.01 -16.10
CA GLN A 36 14.94 -17.38 -16.57
C GLN A 36 13.73 -18.17 -16.04
N GLN A 37 12.52 -17.83 -16.49
CA GLN A 37 11.49 -18.81 -16.88
C GLN A 37 10.26 -18.07 -17.40
N LYS A 38 9.92 -18.30 -18.67
CA LYS A 38 8.60 -17.97 -19.22
C LYS A 38 7.59 -18.95 -18.61
N SER A 39 7.12 -18.71 -17.38
CA SER A 39 5.88 -19.33 -16.94
C SER A 39 4.76 -18.81 -17.86
N LYS A 40 3.90 -19.72 -18.34
CA LYS A 40 2.81 -19.42 -19.30
C LYS A 40 1.67 -18.58 -18.70
N ASN A 41 1.82 -18.14 -17.45
CA ASN A 41 0.80 -17.40 -16.73
C ASN A 41 1.17 -15.91 -16.76
N ALA A 42 0.24 -15.08 -17.23
CA ALA A 42 0.45 -13.64 -17.30
C ALA A 42 0.64 -13.10 -15.87
N LEU A 43 1.84 -12.60 -15.58
CA LEU A 43 2.14 -11.84 -14.36
C LEU A 43 1.15 -10.68 -14.26
N ILE A 44 0.24 -10.74 -13.27
CA ILE A 44 -0.74 -9.67 -13.03
C ILE A 44 -0.23 -8.82 -11.86
N ASN A 45 0.18 -7.59 -12.19
CA ASN A 45 0.40 -6.53 -11.22
C ASN A 45 -0.95 -6.16 -10.54
N ALA A 46 -0.93 -5.73 -9.27
CA ALA A 46 -2.10 -5.15 -8.59
C ALA A 46 -2.76 -4.02 -9.42
N SER A 47 -2.00 -3.30 -10.25
CA SER A 47 -2.51 -2.35 -11.24
C SER A 47 -3.43 -3.02 -12.28
N VAL A 48 -3.07 -4.22 -12.77
CA VAL A 48 -3.84 -5.01 -13.75
C VAL A 48 -5.13 -5.58 -13.14
N LEU A 49 -5.16 -5.95 -11.86
CA LEU A 49 -6.41 -6.31 -11.18
C LEU A 49 -7.42 -5.17 -11.21
N GLY A 50 -6.98 -3.95 -10.87
CA GLY A 50 -7.84 -2.78 -10.92
C GLY A 50 -8.46 -2.56 -12.30
N LEU A 51 -7.62 -2.59 -13.34
CA LEU A 51 -8.06 -2.47 -14.73
C LEU A 51 -9.08 -3.55 -15.14
N ILE A 52 -8.92 -4.77 -14.63
CA ILE A 52 -9.85 -5.86 -14.88
C ILE A 52 -11.18 -5.64 -14.15
N PHE A 53 -11.14 -5.24 -12.87
CA PHE A 53 -12.35 -4.98 -12.08
C PHE A 53 -13.16 -3.81 -12.64
N GLU A 54 -12.49 -2.74 -13.07
CA GLU A 54 -13.13 -1.59 -13.72
C GLU A 54 -13.80 -1.97 -15.04
N LYS A 55 -13.12 -2.78 -15.88
CA LYS A 55 -13.72 -3.30 -17.11
C LYS A 55 -14.92 -4.22 -16.87
N ILE A 56 -14.97 -4.92 -15.73
CA ILE A 56 -16.09 -5.81 -15.37
C ILE A 56 -17.28 -5.00 -14.84
N ASN A 57 -17.05 -3.98 -14.02
CA ASN A 57 -18.12 -3.12 -13.53
C ASN A 57 -18.73 -2.24 -14.65
N GLY A 58 -17.96 -2.02 -15.71
CA GLY A 58 -18.40 -1.23 -16.85
C GLY A 58 -18.43 0.25 -16.47
N TYR A 59 -17.93 1.10 -17.36
CA TYR A 59 -17.85 2.56 -17.24
C TYR A 59 -19.21 3.28 -17.07
N LYS A 60 -20.26 2.61 -16.60
CA LYS A 60 -21.64 3.13 -16.51
C LYS A 60 -21.77 4.32 -15.56
N ASP A 61 -20.87 4.48 -14.58
CA ASP A 61 -20.97 5.51 -13.54
C ASP A 61 -19.84 6.57 -13.58
N GLY A 62 -19.13 6.72 -14.71
CA GLY A 62 -18.11 7.79 -14.84
C GLY A 62 -16.81 7.55 -14.05
N SER A 63 -16.52 6.31 -13.66
CA SER A 63 -15.25 5.91 -13.05
C SER A 63 -14.11 5.96 -14.07
N PHE A 64 -13.45 7.11 -14.21
CA PHE A 64 -12.29 7.27 -15.08
C PHE A 64 -11.00 6.91 -14.34
N TYR A 65 -10.27 5.93 -14.88
CA TYR A 65 -8.97 5.52 -14.37
C TYR A 65 -7.95 6.63 -14.54
N THR A 66 -7.28 7.01 -13.45
CA THR A 66 -6.12 7.90 -13.51
C THR A 66 -4.89 7.05 -13.83
N PRO A 67 -4.18 7.30 -14.95
CA PRO A 67 -2.96 6.57 -15.30
C PRO A 67 -1.93 6.53 -14.15
N GLY A 68 -1.24 5.40 -13.98
CA GLY A 68 -0.24 5.19 -12.92
C GLY A 68 0.82 6.28 -12.83
N HIS A 69 1.31 6.81 -13.96
CA HIS A 69 2.29 7.91 -13.93
C HIS A 69 1.70 9.22 -13.40
N ILE A 70 0.39 9.47 -13.60
CA ILE A 70 -0.29 10.65 -13.08
C ILE A 70 -0.51 10.50 -11.57
N THR A 71 -1.02 9.35 -11.11
CA THR A 71 -1.21 9.09 -9.68
C THR A 71 0.11 9.15 -8.92
N MET A 72 1.19 8.56 -9.45
CA MET A 72 2.54 8.65 -8.88
C MET A 72 3.05 10.10 -8.82
N TYR A 73 2.84 10.90 -9.87
CA TYR A 73 3.24 12.31 -9.86
C TYR A 73 2.45 13.11 -8.81
N MET A 74 1.13 12.90 -8.74
CA MET A 74 0.25 13.58 -7.79
C MET A 74 0.56 13.18 -6.35
N SER A 75 0.77 11.89 -6.07
CA SER A 75 1.10 11.39 -4.73
C SER A 75 2.44 11.97 -4.27
N LYS A 76 3.47 11.92 -5.12
CA LYS A 76 4.79 12.48 -4.85
C LYS A 76 4.73 13.96 -4.49
N LYS A 77 3.99 14.76 -5.26
CA LYS A 77 3.86 16.20 -5.00
C LYS A 77 3.07 16.48 -3.71
N ALA A 78 1.94 15.80 -3.51
CA ALA A 78 1.09 15.99 -2.34
C ALA A 78 1.81 15.62 -1.04
N ILE A 79 2.45 14.44 -0.99
CA ILE A 79 3.09 13.93 0.22
C ILE A 79 4.31 14.74 0.60
N ARG A 80 5.18 15.06 -0.36
CA ARG A 80 6.40 15.82 -0.07
C ARG A 80 6.11 17.23 0.43
N THR A 81 5.12 17.91 -0.16
CA THR A 81 4.71 19.25 0.31
C THR A 81 4.12 19.17 1.72
N THR A 82 3.19 18.23 1.94
CA THR A 82 2.52 18.05 3.25
C THR A 82 3.51 17.70 4.36
N ILE A 83 4.53 16.89 4.08
CA ILE A 83 5.52 16.48 5.07
C ILE A 83 6.42 17.63 5.50
N VAL A 84 6.82 18.52 4.58
CA VAL A 84 7.56 19.72 4.93
C VAL A 84 6.77 20.56 5.93
N GLU A 85 5.50 20.82 5.64
CA GLU A 85 4.60 21.58 6.51
C GLU A 85 4.43 20.90 7.87
N LYS A 86 4.14 19.60 7.88
CA LYS A 86 3.90 18.84 9.11
C LYS A 86 5.14 18.70 9.99
N ILE A 87 6.32 18.55 9.41
CA ILE A 87 7.58 18.51 10.17
C ILE A 87 7.89 19.88 10.75
N ASN A 88 7.70 20.97 9.99
CA ASN A 88 7.89 22.31 10.49
C ASN A 88 6.93 22.61 11.67
N GLU A 89 5.65 22.23 11.55
CA GLU A 89 4.65 22.36 12.61
C GLU A 89 5.03 21.54 13.86
N HIS A 90 5.40 20.27 13.69
CA HIS A 90 5.62 19.34 14.81
C HIS A 90 6.97 19.53 15.52
N LEU A 91 8.01 19.96 14.80
CA LEU A 91 9.38 20.10 15.31
C LEU A 91 9.84 21.55 15.46
N GLY A 92 9.02 22.53 15.06
CA GLY A 92 9.37 23.95 15.09
C GLY A 92 10.50 24.30 14.11
N TRP A 93 10.55 23.60 12.98
CA TRP A 93 11.57 23.83 11.95
C TRP A 93 11.09 24.82 10.89
N SER A 94 12.01 25.25 10.02
CA SER A 94 11.73 26.14 8.89
C SER A 94 12.37 25.59 7.61
N CYS A 95 12.08 24.33 7.30
CA CYS A 95 12.52 23.66 6.09
C CYS A 95 11.64 24.09 4.90
N ASN A 96 12.22 24.22 3.71
CA ASN A 96 11.48 24.51 2.47
C ASN A 96 11.41 23.28 1.55
N SER A 97 12.21 22.25 1.83
CA SER A 97 12.32 21.05 1.02
C SER A 97 12.58 19.80 1.85
N ILE A 98 12.43 18.63 1.23
CA ILE A 98 12.82 17.34 1.80
C ILE A 98 14.33 17.29 2.08
N GLU A 99 15.14 17.92 1.24
CA GLU A 99 16.59 17.98 1.43
C GLU A 99 16.96 18.78 2.69
N ASP A 100 16.26 19.89 2.96
CA ASP A 100 16.45 20.65 4.20
C ASP A 100 16.14 19.80 5.44
N ILE A 101 15.04 19.04 5.42
CA ILE A 101 14.68 18.10 6.49
C ILE A 101 15.81 17.10 6.70
N LYS A 102 16.33 16.53 5.61
CA LYS A 102 17.43 15.56 5.67
C LYS A 102 18.66 16.12 6.35
N PHE A 103 19.03 17.38 6.08
CA PHE A 103 20.15 18.05 6.76
C PHE A 103 19.88 18.33 8.25
N GLN A 104 18.63 18.46 8.68
CA GLN A 104 18.28 18.63 10.09
C GLN A 104 18.32 17.31 10.89
N ILE A 105 18.24 16.15 10.23
CA ILE A 105 18.34 14.84 10.87
C ILE A 105 19.80 14.55 11.23
N ARG A 106 20.22 14.96 12.43
CA ARG A 106 21.61 14.85 12.90
C ARG A 106 21.90 13.62 13.73
N ASN A 107 20.87 12.98 14.26
CA ASN A 107 21.00 11.81 15.13
C ASN A 107 19.73 10.95 15.11
N ILE A 108 19.80 9.80 15.76
CA ILE A 108 18.73 8.81 15.76
C ILE A 108 17.46 9.29 16.48
N GLU A 109 17.59 10.15 17.50
CA GLU A 109 16.44 10.69 18.23
C GLU A 109 15.63 11.65 17.36
N VAL A 110 16.31 12.51 16.60
CA VAL A 110 15.68 13.39 15.61
C VAL A 110 15.05 12.56 14.50
N ALA A 111 15.74 11.53 14.00
CA ALA A 111 15.20 10.61 13.00
C ALA A 111 13.90 9.94 13.49
N LYS A 112 13.84 9.50 14.75
CA LYS A 112 12.63 8.95 15.38
C LYS A 112 11.49 9.97 15.46
N LYS A 113 11.80 11.23 15.82
CA LYS A 113 10.80 12.31 15.85
C LYS A 113 10.22 12.61 14.47
N VAL A 114 11.07 12.65 13.44
CA VAL A 114 10.65 12.81 12.04
C VAL A 114 9.80 11.62 11.58
N SER A 115 10.25 10.38 11.86
CA SER A 115 9.49 9.16 11.54
C SER A 115 8.09 9.20 12.14
N LYS A 116 7.98 9.57 13.43
CA LYS A 116 6.70 9.71 14.13
C LYS A 116 5.82 10.82 13.57
N ALA A 117 6.40 11.94 13.13
CA ALA A 117 5.64 13.01 12.48
C ALA A 117 5.01 12.52 11.16
N ILE A 118 5.74 11.71 10.39
CA ILE A 118 5.23 11.09 9.15
C ILE A 118 4.14 10.06 9.46
N ASP A 119 4.30 9.24 10.51
CA ASP A 119 3.30 8.24 10.91
C ASP A 119 1.96 8.86 11.33
N ASN A 120 1.97 10.11 11.80
CA ASN A 120 0.77 10.84 12.20
C ASN A 120 0.00 11.48 11.04
N LEU A 121 0.49 11.39 9.80
CA LEU A 121 -0.21 11.94 8.64
C LEU A 121 -1.58 11.29 8.46
N LYS A 122 -2.55 12.11 8.07
CA LYS A 122 -3.91 11.70 7.68
C LYS A 122 -4.18 12.19 6.27
N ILE A 123 -4.50 11.28 5.36
CA ILE A 123 -4.80 11.55 3.96
C ILE A 123 -6.20 11.01 3.67
N CYS A 124 -7.04 11.85 3.05
CA CYS A 124 -8.40 11.46 2.65
C CYS A 124 -8.58 11.62 1.15
N ASP A 125 -9.11 10.58 0.49
CA ASP A 125 -9.58 10.63 -0.89
C ASP A 125 -11.13 10.58 -0.93
N PRO A 126 -11.81 11.71 -1.19
CA PRO A 126 -13.27 11.80 -1.13
C PRO A 126 -13.99 11.20 -2.35
N ALA A 127 -13.26 10.72 -3.36
CA ALA A 127 -13.78 10.03 -4.53
C ALA A 127 -12.82 8.89 -4.92
N VAL A 128 -12.62 7.96 -3.97
CA VAL A 128 -11.49 7.04 -3.97
C VAL A 128 -11.45 6.07 -5.14
N GLY A 129 -12.59 5.82 -5.79
CA GLY A 129 -12.69 4.93 -6.94
C GLY A 129 -12.10 3.55 -6.61
N SER A 130 -11.23 3.05 -7.50
CA SER A 130 -10.56 1.76 -7.32
C SER A 130 -9.38 1.80 -6.33
N GLY A 131 -9.12 2.94 -5.67
CA GLY A 131 -8.09 3.09 -4.63
C GLY A 131 -6.66 3.19 -5.15
N HIS A 132 -6.45 3.46 -6.44
CA HIS A 132 -5.10 3.53 -7.02
C HIS A 132 -4.26 4.64 -6.37
N PHE A 133 -4.83 5.83 -6.22
CA PHE A 133 -4.18 6.97 -5.58
C PHE A 133 -3.72 6.65 -4.15
N LEU A 134 -4.54 5.98 -3.34
CA LEU A 134 -4.16 5.59 -1.97
C LEU A 134 -2.98 4.61 -1.94
N VAL A 135 -2.87 3.70 -2.91
CA VAL A 135 -1.69 2.83 -3.04
C VAL A 135 -0.44 3.64 -3.44
N SER A 136 -0.57 4.58 -4.39
CA SER A 136 0.53 5.47 -4.76
C SER A 136 1.01 6.32 -3.58
N ILE A 137 0.09 6.76 -2.72
CA ILE A 137 0.39 7.48 -1.47
C ILE A 137 1.12 6.56 -0.48
N LEU A 138 0.62 5.35 -0.24
CA LEU A 138 1.27 4.35 0.62
C LEU A 138 2.73 4.12 0.22
N ASN A 139 2.95 3.88 -1.07
CA ASN A 139 4.28 3.62 -1.63
C ASN A 139 5.19 4.84 -1.49
N GLU A 140 4.67 6.04 -1.77
CA GLU A 140 5.43 7.29 -1.66
C GLU A 140 5.82 7.60 -0.20
N ILE A 141 4.95 7.35 0.77
CA ILE A 141 5.28 7.55 2.20
C ILE A 141 6.47 6.66 2.59
N ILE A 142 6.46 5.38 2.22
CA ILE A 142 7.55 4.45 2.55
C ILE A 142 8.85 4.84 1.85
N ALA A 143 8.78 5.19 0.57
CA ALA A 143 9.93 5.68 -0.18
C ALA A 143 10.54 6.94 0.45
N LEU A 144 9.70 7.87 0.88
CA LEU A 144 10.17 9.09 1.54
C LEU A 144 10.76 8.84 2.93
N LYS A 145 10.20 7.91 3.73
CA LYS A 145 10.82 7.47 4.99
C LYS A 145 12.21 6.85 4.74
N SER A 146 12.38 6.14 3.62
CA SER A 146 13.69 5.61 3.21
C SER A 146 14.66 6.71 2.82
N GLU A 147 14.24 7.66 1.99
CA GLU A 147 15.07 8.79 1.53
C GLU A 147 15.56 9.69 2.68
N LEU A 148 14.70 9.90 3.68
CA LEU A 148 15.03 10.64 4.89
C LEU A 148 15.85 9.83 5.89
N ASN A 149 16.13 8.54 5.64
CA ASN A 149 16.80 7.62 6.56
C ASN A 149 16.09 7.55 7.93
N VAL A 150 14.77 7.37 7.91
CA VAL A 150 13.93 7.29 9.13
C VAL A 150 13.11 6.00 9.19
N LEU A 151 13.62 4.92 8.59
CA LEU A 151 13.04 3.59 8.67
C LEU A 151 13.48 2.88 9.96
N PHE A 152 12.49 2.39 10.70
CA PHE A 152 12.67 1.63 11.93
C PHE A 152 11.79 0.39 11.91
N ASP A 153 12.22 -0.67 12.59
CA ASP A 153 11.34 -1.79 12.92
C ASP A 153 10.45 -1.49 14.14
N ASN A 154 9.57 -2.42 14.49
CA ASN A 154 8.64 -2.25 15.63
C ASN A 154 9.34 -2.13 16.98
N ASP A 155 10.55 -2.67 17.12
CA ASP A 155 11.35 -2.56 18.34
C ASP A 155 12.10 -1.20 18.39
N GLY A 156 11.96 -0.38 17.34
CA GLY A 156 12.60 0.92 17.21
C GLY A 156 14.07 0.84 16.82
N ASN A 157 14.52 -0.30 16.30
CA ASN A 157 15.84 -0.45 15.71
C ASN A 157 15.86 0.18 14.32
N TYR A 158 16.98 0.83 14.00
CA TYR A 158 17.18 1.44 12.71
C TYR A 158 17.40 0.38 11.63
N ILE A 159 16.65 0.47 10.52
CA ILE A 159 16.77 -0.46 9.38
C ILE A 159 17.15 0.25 8.06
N GLY A 160 17.33 1.57 8.06
CA GLY A 160 17.67 2.32 6.84
C GLY A 160 19.08 2.04 6.30
N ASN A 161 19.93 1.32 7.03
CA ASN A 161 21.22 0.79 6.56
C ASN A 161 21.11 -0.63 5.98
N LEU A 162 19.92 -1.25 6.02
CA LEU A 162 19.68 -2.59 5.52
C LEU A 162 19.03 -2.56 4.14
N ILE A 163 18.13 -1.61 3.94
CA ILE A 163 17.32 -1.48 2.73
C ILE A 163 17.20 -0.04 2.24
N GLN A 164 16.93 0.09 0.95
CA GLN A 164 16.46 1.31 0.32
C GLN A 164 15.13 1.04 -0.38
N CYS A 165 14.21 2.00 -0.27
CA CYS A 165 12.89 1.94 -0.87
C CYS A 165 12.67 3.14 -1.79
N TYR A 166 12.14 2.91 -2.98
CA TYR A 166 11.77 3.97 -3.92
C TYR A 166 10.64 3.50 -4.83
N VAL A 167 9.96 4.44 -5.50
CA VAL A 167 8.84 4.14 -6.39
C VAL A 167 9.29 4.18 -7.84
N ILE A 168 9.05 3.10 -8.60
CA ILE A 168 9.20 3.05 -10.07
C ILE A 168 7.93 2.46 -10.67
N ASN A 169 7.41 3.10 -11.72
CA ASN A 169 6.20 2.64 -12.42
C ASN A 169 5.01 2.41 -11.46
N ASP A 170 4.87 3.29 -10.45
CA ASP A 170 3.85 3.21 -9.39
C ASP A 170 3.97 1.99 -8.43
N GLU A 171 5.10 1.28 -8.49
CA GLU A 171 5.40 0.18 -7.57
C GLU A 171 6.50 0.56 -6.59
N LEU A 172 6.33 0.16 -5.33
CA LEU A 172 7.37 0.23 -4.32
C LEU A 172 8.43 -0.85 -4.59
N ILE A 173 9.63 -0.39 -4.93
CA ILE A 173 10.83 -1.22 -5.05
C ILE A 173 11.56 -1.17 -3.72
N ILE A 174 11.98 -2.34 -3.23
CA ILE A 174 12.77 -2.49 -2.01
C ILE A 174 14.05 -3.24 -2.40
N GLN A 175 15.20 -2.64 -2.12
CA GLN A 175 16.51 -3.20 -2.43
C GLN A 175 17.40 -3.24 -1.20
N ASP A 176 18.36 -4.17 -1.19
CA ASP A 176 19.47 -4.11 -0.25
C ASP A 176 20.45 -2.97 -0.63
N MET A 177 21.46 -2.76 0.21
CA MET A 177 22.47 -1.71 -0.02
C MET A 177 23.40 -1.99 -1.21
N LEU A 178 23.34 -3.19 -1.80
CA LEU A 178 24.09 -3.58 -3.00
C LEU A 178 23.25 -3.39 -4.28
N GLY A 179 21.99 -2.95 -4.16
CA GLY A 179 21.06 -2.75 -5.26
C GLY A 179 20.31 -4.02 -5.71
N ASN A 180 20.43 -5.13 -4.97
CA ASN A 180 19.64 -6.33 -5.28
C ASN A 180 18.23 -6.18 -4.73
N ASN A 181 17.24 -6.63 -5.49
CA ASN A 181 15.86 -6.64 -5.01
C ASN A 181 15.75 -7.52 -3.76
N PHE A 182 15.09 -6.97 -2.73
CA PHE A 182 14.83 -7.69 -1.51
C PHE A 182 13.91 -8.88 -1.80
N ILE A 183 14.33 -10.07 -1.34
CA ILE A 183 13.56 -11.30 -1.43
C ILE A 183 13.41 -11.83 -0.01
N TYR A 184 12.16 -12.06 0.40
CA TYR A 184 11.85 -12.66 1.68
C TYR A 184 12.32 -14.12 1.75
N GLN A 185 13.11 -14.44 2.78
CA GLN A 185 13.63 -15.78 3.05
C GLN A 185 13.25 -16.18 4.48
N ALA A 186 12.28 -17.09 4.61
CA ALA A 186 11.88 -17.63 5.91
C ALA A 186 13.06 -18.35 6.60
N GLY A 187 13.21 -18.15 7.91
CA GLY A 187 14.32 -18.70 8.71
C GLY A 187 15.58 -17.82 8.70
N ASN A 188 15.67 -16.81 7.82
CA ASN A 188 16.72 -15.81 7.87
C ASN A 188 16.29 -14.64 8.77
N LYS A 189 16.95 -14.48 9.93
CA LYS A 189 16.62 -13.45 10.92
C LYS A 189 16.56 -12.02 10.35
N LEU A 190 17.52 -11.67 9.50
CA LEU A 190 17.59 -10.32 8.92
C LEU A 190 16.47 -10.12 7.89
N SER A 191 16.23 -11.11 7.03
CA SER A 191 15.14 -11.06 6.05
C SER A 191 13.78 -10.99 6.75
N GLU A 192 13.57 -11.74 7.82
CA GLU A 192 12.36 -11.68 8.64
C GLU A 192 12.18 -10.32 9.32
N GLN A 193 13.25 -9.75 9.88
CA GLN A 193 13.19 -8.42 10.50
C GLN A 193 12.75 -7.35 9.49
N ILE A 194 13.36 -7.35 8.30
CA ILE A 194 13.02 -6.43 7.21
C ILE A 194 11.57 -6.63 6.78
N GLN A 195 11.16 -7.88 6.50
CA GLN A 195 9.80 -8.19 6.05
C GLN A 195 8.74 -7.77 7.08
N LYS A 196 8.98 -8.05 8.37
CA LYS A 196 8.12 -7.62 9.48
C LYS A 196 7.99 -6.10 9.53
N ALA A 197 9.11 -5.38 9.49
CA ALA A 197 9.11 -3.92 9.53
C ALA A 197 8.35 -3.30 8.35
N ILE A 198 8.52 -3.82 7.14
CA ILE A 198 7.77 -3.33 5.96
C ILE A 198 6.28 -3.62 6.10
N PHE A 199 5.91 -4.83 6.53
CA PHE A 199 4.52 -5.21 6.74
C PHE A 199 3.85 -4.29 7.76
N ASP A 200 4.47 -4.09 8.92
CA ASP A 200 3.89 -3.32 10.00
C ASP A 200 3.83 -1.83 9.67
N MET A 201 4.79 -1.31 8.92
CA MET A 201 4.74 0.06 8.40
C MET A 201 3.59 0.24 7.39
N LYS A 202 3.45 -0.69 6.43
CA LYS A 202 2.31 -0.67 5.51
C LYS A 202 0.99 -0.76 6.26
N ARG A 203 0.89 -1.68 7.21
CA ARG A 203 -0.29 -1.87 8.06
C ARG A 203 -0.62 -0.61 8.83
N HIS A 204 0.37 0.02 9.47
CA HIS A 204 0.17 1.24 10.24
C HIS A 204 -0.40 2.38 9.37
N ILE A 205 0.16 2.58 8.17
CA ILE A 205 -0.31 3.59 7.22
C ILE A 205 -1.75 3.29 6.78
N LEU A 206 -2.07 2.03 6.48
CA LEU A 206 -3.42 1.61 6.09
C LEU A 206 -4.45 1.79 7.21
N GLU A 207 -4.10 1.44 8.44
CA GLU A 207 -4.99 1.51 9.61
C GLU A 207 -5.17 2.93 10.12
N ASN A 208 -4.16 3.80 10.01
CA ASN A 208 -4.15 5.08 10.71
C ASN A 208 -4.07 6.28 9.77
N SER A 209 -3.52 6.17 8.58
CA SER A 209 -3.18 7.33 7.75
C SER A 209 -4.07 7.50 6.53
N LEU A 210 -4.55 6.41 5.93
CA LEU A 210 -5.32 6.48 4.67
C LEU A 210 -6.81 6.33 4.90
N PHE A 211 -7.58 7.29 4.38
CA PHE A 211 -9.04 7.34 4.43
C PHE A 211 -9.60 7.54 3.03
N GLY A 212 -10.77 6.96 2.75
CA GLY A 212 -11.37 7.06 1.44
C GLY A 212 -12.89 6.96 1.49
N VAL A 213 -13.56 7.72 0.61
CA VAL A 213 -15.02 7.67 0.43
C VAL A 213 -15.33 7.55 -1.06
N ASP A 214 -16.31 6.73 -1.41
CA ASP A 214 -16.87 6.69 -2.77
C ASP A 214 -18.37 6.39 -2.70
N ILE A 215 -19.13 7.00 -3.61
CA ILE A 215 -20.59 6.80 -3.69
C ILE A 215 -20.93 5.39 -4.18
N ASN A 216 -20.06 4.77 -4.99
CA ASN A 216 -20.26 3.44 -5.54
C ASN A 216 -19.71 2.36 -4.59
N PRO A 217 -20.57 1.48 -4.04
CA PRO A 217 -20.14 0.39 -3.17
C PRO A 217 -19.11 -0.56 -3.81
N SER A 218 -19.17 -0.72 -5.13
CA SER A 218 -18.24 -1.59 -5.86
C SER A 218 -16.83 -1.00 -5.89
N SER A 219 -16.71 0.33 -6.09
CA SER A 219 -15.44 1.06 -6.02
C SER A 219 -14.79 0.88 -4.64
N VAL A 220 -15.57 1.10 -3.58
CA VAL A 220 -15.11 0.90 -2.20
C VAL A 220 -14.57 -0.51 -1.95
N ASN A 221 -15.26 -1.55 -2.41
CA ASN A 221 -14.79 -2.94 -2.26
C ASN A 221 -13.52 -3.22 -3.06
N ILE A 222 -13.39 -2.66 -4.26
CA ILE A 222 -12.18 -2.78 -5.07
C ILE A 222 -11.00 -2.05 -4.41
N CYS A 223 -11.23 -0.85 -3.88
CA CYS A 223 -10.24 -0.09 -3.14
C CYS A 223 -9.72 -0.91 -1.94
N ARG A 224 -10.63 -1.45 -1.11
CA ARG A 224 -10.26 -2.31 0.02
C ARG A 224 -9.43 -3.52 -0.41
N LEU A 225 -9.90 -4.25 -1.43
CA LEU A 225 -9.17 -5.38 -1.99
C LEU A 225 -7.77 -5.00 -2.47
N ARG A 226 -7.64 -3.86 -3.17
CA ARG A 226 -6.36 -3.37 -3.66
C ARG A 226 -5.39 -3.08 -2.52
N LEU A 227 -5.85 -2.40 -1.47
CA LEU A 227 -5.04 -2.09 -0.29
C LEU A 227 -4.62 -3.37 0.45
N TRP A 228 -5.51 -4.36 0.58
CA TRP A 228 -5.16 -5.67 1.14
C TRP A 228 -4.13 -6.42 0.31
N ILE A 229 -4.27 -6.46 -1.03
CA ILE A 229 -3.27 -7.09 -1.91
C ILE A 229 -1.91 -6.42 -1.76
N GLU A 230 -1.88 -5.09 -1.67
CA GLU A 230 -0.63 -4.35 -1.48
C GLU A 230 0.06 -4.68 -0.14
N LEU A 231 -0.71 -4.86 0.93
CA LEU A 231 -0.20 -5.30 2.22
C LEU A 231 0.26 -6.78 2.18
N LEU A 232 -0.50 -7.65 1.51
CA LEU A 232 -0.20 -9.09 1.38
C LEU A 232 1.15 -9.35 0.72
N LYS A 233 1.61 -8.49 -0.19
CA LYS A 233 2.95 -8.58 -0.80
C LYS A 233 4.08 -8.59 0.25
N SER A 234 3.83 -8.03 1.43
CA SER A 234 4.78 -7.96 2.55
C SER A 234 4.43 -8.93 3.70
N SER A 235 3.45 -9.82 3.51
CA SER A 235 3.06 -10.79 4.54
C SER A 235 4.21 -11.74 4.90
N TYR A 236 4.21 -12.24 6.13
CA TYR A 236 5.21 -13.16 6.67
C TYR A 236 4.54 -14.18 7.59
N TYR A 237 5.24 -15.30 7.81
CA TYR A 237 4.85 -16.30 8.78
C TYR A 237 5.51 -16.02 10.13
N TYR A 238 4.76 -16.22 11.21
CA TYR A 238 5.29 -16.18 12.57
C TYR A 238 4.85 -17.43 13.33
N GLU A 239 5.63 -17.80 14.34
CA GLU A 239 5.24 -18.87 15.25
C GLU A 239 4.23 -18.33 16.26
N ASP A 240 2.99 -18.81 16.16
CA ASP A 240 1.96 -18.51 17.13
C ASP A 240 2.26 -19.27 18.43
N LYS A 241 2.50 -18.54 19.52
CA LYS A 241 2.87 -19.12 20.83
C LYS A 241 1.75 -19.98 21.45
N VAL A 242 0.50 -19.76 21.07
CA VAL A 242 -0.66 -20.48 21.60
C VAL A 242 -0.86 -21.79 20.82
N ILE A 243 -0.76 -21.72 19.49
CA ILE A 243 -1.06 -22.86 18.61
C ILE A 243 0.21 -23.68 18.30
N GLN A 244 1.41 -23.16 18.60
CA GLN A 244 2.72 -23.75 18.29
C GLN A 244 2.87 -24.12 16.82
N LYS A 245 2.35 -23.26 15.93
CA LYS A 245 2.39 -23.43 14.48
C LYS A 245 2.78 -22.14 13.80
N GLN A 246 3.37 -22.26 12.62
CA GLN A 246 3.58 -21.13 11.72
C GLN A 246 2.24 -20.65 11.18
N VAL A 247 1.88 -19.41 11.47
CA VAL A 247 0.65 -18.76 11.02
C VAL A 247 1.02 -17.54 10.19
N LEU A 248 0.28 -17.31 9.11
CA LEU A 248 0.44 -16.11 8.30
C LEU A 248 -0.05 -14.89 9.09
N THR A 249 0.67 -13.77 9.01
CA THR A 249 0.24 -12.51 9.61
C THR A 249 -1.19 -12.13 9.19
N THR A 250 -1.94 -11.57 10.14
CA THR A 250 -3.35 -11.24 9.96
C THR A 250 -3.51 -9.91 9.24
N LEU A 251 -4.53 -9.83 8.37
CA LEU A 251 -4.86 -8.59 7.68
C LEU A 251 -5.62 -7.63 8.61
N PRO A 252 -5.34 -6.32 8.54
CA PRO A 252 -6.04 -5.31 9.31
C PRO A 252 -7.47 -5.12 8.81
N ASN A 253 -8.32 -4.62 9.69
CA ASN A 253 -9.66 -4.20 9.34
C ASN A 253 -9.66 -2.78 8.75
N ILE A 254 -9.45 -2.68 7.43
CA ILE A 254 -9.47 -1.41 6.69
C ILE A 254 -10.89 -0.90 6.37
N ASP A 255 -11.94 -1.68 6.67
CA ASP A 255 -13.33 -1.32 6.36
C ASP A 255 -13.78 -0.09 7.13
N ILE A 256 -13.08 0.25 8.21
CA ILE A 256 -13.31 1.45 9.02
C ILE A 256 -12.88 2.72 8.27
N ASN A 257 -11.81 2.65 7.47
CA ASN A 257 -11.23 3.84 6.85
C ASN A 257 -11.72 4.10 5.43
N ILE A 258 -12.13 3.06 4.71
CA ILE A 258 -12.71 3.17 3.36
C ILE A 258 -14.21 2.94 3.45
N LYS A 259 -15.02 3.96 3.14
CA LYS A 259 -16.49 3.96 3.34
C LYS A 259 -17.27 4.23 2.07
N VAL A 260 -18.47 3.67 2.00
CA VAL A 260 -19.48 4.08 1.01
C VAL A 260 -20.13 5.35 1.53
N GLY A 261 -20.15 6.40 0.71
CA GLY A 261 -20.75 7.67 1.07
C GLY A 261 -20.74 8.66 -0.07
N ASP A 262 -21.64 9.62 -0.01
CA ASP A 262 -21.59 10.78 -0.89
C ASP A 262 -20.75 11.86 -0.19
N SER A 263 -19.59 12.19 -0.75
CA SER A 263 -18.70 13.20 -0.18
C SER A 263 -19.24 14.63 -0.31
N LEU A 264 -20.30 14.85 -1.09
CA LEU A 264 -20.99 16.14 -1.22
C LEU A 264 -22.11 16.31 -0.20
N LEU A 265 -22.68 15.21 0.33
CA LEU A 265 -23.79 15.25 1.27
C LEU A 265 -23.27 15.01 2.70
N TYR A 266 -23.32 16.08 3.51
CA TYR A 266 -23.02 16.00 4.94
C TYR A 266 -24.08 15.14 5.66
N LYS A 267 -23.65 14.15 6.43
CA LYS A 267 -24.48 13.51 7.44
C LYS A 267 -23.69 13.28 8.72
N PHE A 268 -23.48 14.34 9.47
CA PHE A 268 -23.45 14.22 10.93
C PHE A 268 -24.68 14.95 11.46
N ASP A 269 -25.49 14.26 12.26
CA ASP A 269 -26.34 14.96 13.19
C ASP A 269 -25.41 15.64 14.19
N ILE A 270 -25.15 16.94 13.99
CA ILE A 270 -24.49 17.76 15.00
C ILE A 270 -25.51 17.91 16.11
N ASN A 271 -25.48 16.99 17.08
CA ASN A 271 -26.17 17.18 18.35
C ASN A 271 -25.47 18.35 19.07
N TYR A 272 -26.07 19.54 18.97
CA TYR A 272 -25.77 20.68 19.83
C TYR A 272 -26.28 20.43 21.25
#